data_AF-A0A416DE11-F1
#
_entry.id   AF-A0A416DE11-F1
#
_cell.length_a   1.000
_cell.length_b   1.000
_cell.length_c   1.000
_cell.angle_alpha   90.00
_cell.angle_beta   90.00
_cell.angle_gamma   90.00
#
_symmetry.space_group_name_H-M   'P 1'
#
loop_
_entity.id
_entity.type
_entity.pdbx_description
1 polymer ?
#
loop_
_entity_poly.entity_id
_entity_poly.type
_entity_poly.pdbx_seq_one_letter_code
_entity_poly.pdbx_strand_id
1 'polypeptide(L)'
;MSAENYIIDRIEQLCEQKQMSRYRLAQKSGISQSSISTLLNRQSVPTIQTLEKICKGLDMTLAQFFSEDDELPNLTEEQKRLLTTWNAMNKQEKALVEAYMQGIVRK
;
A
#
# COMPACT_ATOMS: atom_id res chain seq x y z
N MET A 1 -1.26 -22.51 4.52
CA MET A 1 -1.61 -21.90 3.22
C MET A 1 -0.35 -21.92 2.35
N SER A 2 -0.44 -22.21 1.05
CA SER A 2 0.71 -22.03 0.16
C SER A 2 1.02 -20.53 0.01
N ALA A 3 2.28 -20.17 -0.21
CA ALA A 3 2.68 -18.76 -0.42
C ALA A 3 1.96 -18.11 -1.62
N GLU A 4 1.56 -18.93 -2.59
CA GLU A 4 0.83 -18.51 -3.79
C GLU A 4 -0.57 -17.98 -3.44
N ASN A 5 -1.26 -18.65 -2.53
CA ASN A 5 -2.58 -18.21 -2.06
C ASN A 5 -2.46 -16.90 -1.28
N TYR A 6 -1.45 -16.76 -0.42
CA TYR A 6 -1.26 -15.54 0.39
C TYR A 6 -1.15 -14.26 -0.45
N ILE A 7 -0.32 -14.26 -1.50
CA ILE A 7 -0.10 -13.02 -2.30
C ILE A 7 -1.39 -12.58 -2.98
N ILE A 8 -2.13 -13.53 -3.55
CA ILE A 8 -3.37 -13.24 -4.27
C ILE A 8 -4.45 -12.77 -3.31
N ASP A 9 -4.64 -13.49 -2.19
CA ASP A 9 -5.60 -13.14 -1.16
C ASP A 9 -5.31 -11.75 -0.58
N ARG A 10 -4.03 -11.42 -0.36
CA ARG A 10 -3.60 -10.10 0.14
C ARG A 10 -3.88 -8.99 -0.88
N ILE A 11 -3.67 -9.22 -2.18
CA ILE A 11 -4.01 -8.23 -3.21
C ILE A 11 -5.51 -7.96 -3.21
N GLU A 12 -6.34 -9.01 -3.12
CA GLU A 12 -7.80 -8.86 -3.09
C GLU A 12 -8.28 -8.12 -1.83
N GLN A 13 -7.76 -8.51 -0.66
CA GLN A 13 -8.04 -7.84 0.61
C GLN A 13 -7.70 -6.34 0.54
N LEU A 14 -6.53 -5.98 0.02
CA LEU A 14 -6.09 -4.58 -0.10
C LEU A 14 -6.96 -3.79 -1.09
N CYS A 15 -7.42 -4.45 -2.17
CA CYS A 15 -8.37 -3.86 -3.11
C CYS A 15 -9.72 -3.57 -2.42
N GLU A 16 -10.23 -4.50 -1.62
CA GLU A 16 -11.48 -4.33 -0.87
C GLU A 16 -11.39 -3.20 0.15
N GLN A 17 -10.34 -3.20 0.99
CA GLN A 17 -10.09 -2.16 1.99
C GLN A 17 -10.04 -0.75 1.37
N LYS A 18 -9.44 -0.63 0.17
CA LYS A 18 -9.31 0.64 -0.56
C LYS A 18 -10.47 0.93 -1.51
N GLN A 19 -11.53 0.11 -1.53
CA GLN A 19 -12.66 0.20 -2.47
C GLN A 19 -12.18 0.34 -3.93
N MET A 20 -11.15 -0.43 -4.27
CA MET A 20 -10.48 -0.39 -5.56
C MET A 20 -10.88 -1.61 -6.38
N SER A 21 -11.53 -1.39 -7.52
CA SER A 21 -11.81 -2.48 -8.46
C SER A 21 -10.52 -3.00 -9.09
N ARG A 22 -10.52 -4.29 -9.48
CA ARG A 22 -9.45 -4.88 -10.31
C ARG A 22 -9.16 -4.02 -11.55
N TYR A 23 -10.22 -3.41 -12.11
CA TYR A 23 -10.08 -2.48 -13.22
C TYR A 23 -9.18 -1.28 -12.88
N ARG A 24 -9.51 -0.62 -11.77
CA ARG A 24 -8.75 0.53 -11.28
C ARG A 24 -7.32 0.16 -10.88
N LEU A 25 -7.12 -1.03 -10.31
CA LEU A 25 -5.78 -1.53 -9.99
C LEU A 25 -4.92 -1.69 -11.26
N ALA A 26 -5.45 -2.28 -12.33
CA ALA A 26 -4.68 -2.45 -13.57
C ALA A 26 -4.30 -1.08 -14.17
N GLN A 27 -5.22 -0.11 -14.18
CA GLN A 27 -4.90 1.25 -14.64
C GLN A 27 -3.79 1.89 -13.80
N LYS A 28 -3.87 1.82 -12.47
CA LYS A 28 -2.87 2.45 -11.59
C LYS A 28 -1.52 1.74 -11.58
N SER A 29 -1.50 0.42 -11.75
CA SER A 29 -0.27 -0.39 -11.78
C SER A 29 0.42 -0.39 -13.15
N GLY A 30 -0.28 0.06 -14.21
CA GLY A 30 0.21 -0.04 -15.58
C GLY A 30 0.26 -1.48 -16.11
N ILE A 31 -0.50 -2.39 -15.49
CA ILE A 31 -0.66 -3.78 -15.92
C ILE A 31 -1.98 -3.88 -16.70
N SER A 32 -2.01 -4.71 -17.74
CA SER A 32 -3.24 -4.90 -18.51
C SER A 32 -4.33 -5.58 -17.66
N GLN A 33 -5.60 -5.31 -17.98
CA GLN A 33 -6.73 -5.97 -17.33
C GLN A 33 -6.68 -7.49 -17.45
N SER A 34 -6.31 -8.00 -18.62
CA SER A 34 -6.21 -9.43 -18.87
C SER A 34 -5.11 -10.07 -18.02
N SER A 35 -3.98 -9.38 -17.82
CA SER A 35 -2.90 -9.84 -16.95
C SER A 35 -3.31 -9.85 -15.48
N ILE A 36 -3.96 -8.79 -14.97
CA ILE A 36 -4.49 -8.78 -13.58
C ILE A 36 -5.53 -9.89 -13.39
N SER A 37 -6.46 -10.04 -14.33
CA SER A 37 -7.49 -11.08 -14.27
C SER A 37 -6.88 -12.48 -14.28
N THR A 38 -5.89 -12.73 -15.14
CA THR A 38 -5.17 -14.01 -15.18
C THR A 38 -4.42 -14.28 -13.88
N LEU A 39 -3.72 -13.27 -13.36
CA LEU A 39 -2.96 -13.35 -12.11
C LEU A 39 -3.86 -13.80 -10.95
N LEU A 40 -4.98 -13.09 -10.75
CA LEU A 40 -5.89 -13.32 -9.62
C LEU A 40 -6.69 -14.62 -9.80
N ASN A 41 -7.19 -14.91 -11.01
CA ASN A 41 -8.05 -16.08 -11.23
C ASN A 41 -7.27 -17.41 -11.34
N ARG A 42 -6.02 -17.38 -11.83
CA ARG A 42 -5.18 -18.59 -11.92
C ARG A 42 -4.28 -18.81 -10.71
N GLN A 43 -4.39 -17.94 -9.71
CA GLN A 43 -3.57 -17.95 -8.50
C GLN A 43 -2.06 -18.06 -8.80
N SER A 44 -1.61 -17.46 -9.92
CA SER A 44 -0.21 -17.53 -10.32
C SER A 44 0.61 -16.53 -9.52
N VAL A 45 1.73 -16.96 -8.94
CA VAL A 45 2.64 -16.07 -8.20
C VAL A 45 3.20 -15.00 -9.14
N PRO A 46 2.98 -13.69 -8.86
CA PRO A 46 3.61 -12.64 -9.64
C PRO A 46 5.12 -12.65 -9.43
N THR A 47 5.87 -12.27 -10.46
CA THR A 47 7.28 -11.89 -10.26
C THR A 47 7.36 -10.69 -9.33
N ILE A 48 8.50 -10.49 -8.67
CA ILE A 48 8.73 -9.31 -7.80
C ILE A 48 8.43 -8.01 -8.56
N GLN A 49 8.85 -7.90 -9.82
CA GLN A 49 8.61 -6.72 -10.67
C GLN A 49 7.13 -6.46 -10.93
N THR A 50 6.35 -7.53 -11.13
CA THR A 50 4.89 -7.42 -11.28
C THR A 50 4.24 -7.01 -9.96
N LEU A 51 4.69 -7.59 -8.84
CA LEU A 51 4.20 -7.23 -7.51
C LEU A 51 4.53 -5.78 -7.14
N GLU A 52 5.71 -5.26 -7.50
CA GLU A 52 6.07 -3.85 -7.31
C GLU A 52 5.12 -2.91 -8.04
N LYS A 53 4.78 -3.23 -9.30
CA LYS A 53 3.80 -2.46 -10.07
C LYS A 53 2.42 -2.46 -9.41
N ILE A 54 2.00 -3.62 -8.88
CA ILE A 54 0.75 -3.75 -8.13
C ILE A 54 0.79 -2.90 -6.85
N CYS A 55 1.85 -2.99 -6.06
CA CYS A 55 2.05 -2.19 -4.84
C CYS A 55 2.01 -0.69 -5.15
N LYS A 56 2.68 -0.26 -6.22
CA LYS A 56 2.60 1.12 -6.72
C LYS A 56 1.16 1.51 -7.09
N GLY A 57 0.41 0.60 -7.72
CA GLY A 57 -1.00 0.80 -8.02
C GLY A 57 -1.90 0.93 -6.78
N LEU A 58 -1.53 0.23 -5.70
CA LEU A 58 -2.17 0.26 -4.38
C LEU A 58 -1.69 1.43 -3.50
N ASP A 59 -0.73 2.22 -3.97
CA ASP A 59 -0.09 3.31 -3.25
C ASP A 59 0.61 2.84 -1.96
N MET A 60 1.43 1.79 -2.08
CA MET A 60 2.23 1.24 -1.00
C MET A 60 3.54 0.62 -1.50
N THR A 61 4.44 0.31 -0.58
CA THR A 61 5.70 -0.40 -0.82
C THR A 61 5.53 -1.91 -0.68
N LEU A 62 6.48 -2.68 -1.20
CA LEU A 62 6.55 -4.14 -0.96
C LEU A 62 6.63 -4.50 0.53
N ALA A 63 7.37 -3.72 1.32
CA ALA A 63 7.50 -3.95 2.75
C ALA A 63 6.12 -3.85 3.44
N GLN A 64 5.36 -2.81 3.11
CA GLN A 64 4.00 -2.63 3.61
C GLN A 64 3.05 -3.73 3.14
N PHE A 65 3.19 -4.19 1.89
CA PHE A 65 2.37 -5.28 1.35
C PHE A 65 2.47 -6.56 2.20
N PHE A 66 3.69 -6.93 2.61
CA PHE A 66 3.98 -8.12 3.42
C PHE A 66 3.85 -7.91 4.94
N SER A 67 3.36 -6.75 5.38
CA SER A 67 3.12 -6.49 6.81
C SER A 67 1.72 -6.99 7.18
N GLU A 68 1.63 -7.91 8.13
CA GLU A 68 0.40 -8.69 8.42
C GLU A 68 -0.73 -7.84 9.05
N ASP A 69 -0.42 -6.73 9.72
CA ASP A 69 -1.40 -5.97 10.52
C ASP A 69 -1.62 -4.52 10.07
N ASP A 70 -1.26 -4.16 8.83
CA ASP A 70 -1.12 -2.76 8.38
C ASP A 70 -0.19 -1.92 9.28
N GLU A 71 0.50 -2.56 10.23
CA GLU A 71 1.59 -1.99 10.97
C GLU A 71 2.75 -1.77 10.00
N LEU A 72 3.12 -0.51 9.80
CA LEU A 72 4.39 -0.18 9.18
C LEU A 72 5.49 -0.93 9.96
N PRO A 73 6.21 -1.84 9.31
CA PRO A 73 7.15 -2.69 10.00
C PRO A 73 8.26 -1.81 10.54
N ASN A 74 8.68 -2.07 11.78
CA ASN A 74 9.73 -1.34 12.48
C ASN A 74 9.37 0.09 12.95
N LEU A 75 8.10 0.36 13.26
CA LEU A 75 7.72 1.58 13.99
C LEU A 75 7.64 1.36 15.50
N THR A 76 8.11 2.34 16.26
CA THR A 76 7.82 2.43 17.70
C THR A 76 6.38 2.88 17.92
N GLU A 77 5.83 2.60 19.11
CA GLU A 77 4.50 3.08 19.50
C GLU A 77 4.37 4.62 19.42
N GLU A 78 5.47 5.34 19.65
CA GLU A 78 5.51 6.79 19.48
C GLU A 78 5.32 7.20 18.01
N GLN A 79 6.02 6.54 17.09
CA GLN A 79 5.90 6.80 15.66
C GLN A 79 4.51 6.43 15.12
N LYS A 80 3.93 5.31 15.59
CA LYS A 80 2.56 4.91 15.25
C LYS A 80 1.55 6.00 15.64
N ARG A 81 1.63 6.55 16.86
CA ARG A 81 0.73 7.63 17.31
C ARG A 81 0.81 8.86 16.41
N LEU A 82 2.02 9.29 16.04
CA LEU A 82 2.21 10.42 15.14
C LEU A 82 1.53 10.20 13.78
N LEU A 83 1.69 9.01 13.20
CA LEU A 83 1.10 8.67 11.90
C LEU A 83 -0.43 8.56 11.96
N THR A 84 -0.98 8.02 13.05
CA THR A 84 -2.45 8.00 13.27
C THR A 84 -3.02 9.41 13.29
N THR A 85 -2.38 10.33 14.02
CA THR A 85 -2.81 11.74 14.04
C THR A 85 -2.65 12.37 12.65
N TRP A 86 -1.52 12.15 11.98
CA TRP A 86 -1.28 12.64 10.62
C TRP A 86 -2.35 12.18 9.63
N ASN A 87 -2.74 10.91 9.67
CA ASN A 87 -3.73 10.37 8.73
C ASN A 87 -5.13 11.00 8.89
N ALA A 88 -5.49 11.43 10.11
CA ALA A 88 -6.74 12.11 10.39
C ALA A 88 -6.78 13.58 9.93
N MET A 89 -5.62 14.16 9.57
CA MET A 89 -5.51 15.57 9.19
C MET A 89 -5.97 15.86 7.75
N ASN A 90 -6.54 17.04 7.57
CA ASN A 90 -6.84 17.61 6.27
C ASN A 90 -5.56 18.17 5.59
N LYS A 91 -5.70 18.58 4.32
CA LYS A 91 -4.57 19.03 3.49
C LYS A 91 -3.86 20.27 4.05
N GLN A 92 -4.59 21.20 4.68
CA GLN A 92 -4.01 22.42 5.24
C GLN A 92 -3.25 22.12 6.53
N GLU A 93 -3.80 21.26 7.39
CA GLU A 93 -3.16 20.81 8.63
C GLU A 93 -1.85 20.08 8.36
N LYS A 94 -1.83 19.16 7.40
CA LYS A 94 -0.61 18.44 6.97
C LYS A 94 0.49 19.40 6.51
N ALA A 95 0.13 20.40 5.70
CA ALA A 95 1.08 21.40 5.21
C ALA A 95 1.69 22.24 6.35
N LEU A 96 0.89 22.57 7.38
CA LEU A 96 1.39 23.28 8.56
C LEU A 96 2.35 22.42 9.38
N VAL A 97 2.01 21.16 9.61
CA VAL A 97 2.89 20.22 10.34
C VAL A 97 4.23 20.05 9.62
N GLU A 98 4.22 19.88 8.30
CA GLU A 98 5.44 19.84 7.49
C GLU A 98 6.28 21.12 7.65
N ALA A 99 5.66 22.30 7.60
CA ALA A 99 6.37 23.56 7.76
C ALA A 99 7.03 23.69 9.14
N TYR A 100 6.32 23.28 10.21
CA TYR A 100 6.89 23.28 11.56
C TYR A 100 8.03 22.28 11.72
N MET A 101 7.88 21.05 11.23
CA MET A 101 8.94 20.05 11.27
C MET A 101 10.20 20.53 10.54
N GLN A 102 10.05 21.12 9.35
CA GLN A 102 11.16 21.71 8.60
C GLN A 102 11.83 22.86 9.35
N GLY A 103 11.04 23.69 10.06
CA GLY A 103 11.56 24.79 10.87
C GLY A 103 12.35 24.33 12.10
N ILE A 104 11.98 23.19 12.70
CA ILE A 104 12.67 22.60 13.86
C ILE A 104 13.98 21.92 13.44
N VAL A 105 13.97 21.14 12.36
CA VAL A 105 15.14 20.35 11.90
C VAL A 105 16.25 21.21 11.29
N ARG A 106 15.95 22.44 10.85
CA ARG A 106 16.94 23.38 10.28
C ARG A 106 17.76 24.17 11.31
N LYS A 107 17.60 23.89 12.61
CA LYS A 107 18.45 24.42 13.69
C LYS A 107 19.37 23.33 14.22
#